data_AF-A0A841R9D6-F1
#
_entry.id   AF-A0A841R9D6-F1
#
_cell.length_a   1.000
_cell.length_b   1.000
_cell.length_c   1.000
_cell.angle_alpha   90.00
_cell.angle_beta   90.00
_cell.angle_gamma   90.00
#
_symmetry.space_group_name_H-M   'P 1'
#
loop_
_entity.id
_entity.type
_entity.pdbx_description
1 polymer ?
#
loop_
_entity_poly.entity_id
_entity_poly.type
_entity_poly.pdbx_seq_one_letter_code
_entity_poly.pdbx_strand_id
1 'polypeptide(L)'
;MRQRLEKIINDINEHFSSAWILLSDTTIWLSNHPKLFPHYETSLREWRRLLETNRGDMQVISEVRKELAELRKALRLQGYNLKLGSLDLKLEGFRNDDCLSRGFSRCVIYIMVDGDVLYTTGTANHLDLDETIDARLNAMGYRPVLMKHYLWYKWVNRVLILSGSATETVEDFEELKQYVAENKAHLLKKLSKL
;
A
#
# COMPACT_ATOMS: atom_id res chain seq x y z
N MET A 1 11.98 -35.95 21.07
CA MET A 1 10.70 -35.42 21.60
C MET A 1 10.63 -33.88 21.52
N ARG A 2 11.65 -33.14 21.99
CA ARG A 2 11.72 -31.66 21.90
C ARG A 2 11.58 -31.09 20.48
N GLN A 3 12.32 -31.62 19.49
CA GLN A 3 12.24 -31.17 18.09
C GLN A 3 10.84 -31.30 17.45
N ARG A 4 10.02 -32.27 17.88
CA ARG A 4 8.65 -32.44 17.37
C ARG A 4 7.69 -31.38 17.93
N LEU A 5 7.88 -30.99 19.20
CA LEU A 5 7.10 -29.95 19.87
C LEU A 5 7.43 -28.56 19.30
N GLU A 6 8.71 -28.28 19.08
CA GLU A 6 9.17 -27.03 18.44
C GLU A 6 8.58 -26.87 17.04
N LYS A 7 8.53 -27.95 16.25
CA LYS A 7 7.91 -27.93 14.92
C LYS A 7 6.40 -27.63 14.98
N ILE A 8 5.66 -28.26 15.89
CA ILE A 8 4.22 -28.02 16.05
C ILE A 8 3.94 -26.58 16.49
N ILE A 9 4.74 -26.04 17.40
CA ILE A 9 4.61 -24.65 17.86
C ILE A 9 4.88 -23.67 16.71
N ASN A 10 5.92 -23.94 15.90
CA ASN A 10 6.21 -23.13 14.72
C ASN A 10 5.07 -23.19 13.70
N ASP A 11 4.54 -24.39 13.41
CA ASP A 11 3.42 -24.55 12.47
C ASP A 11 2.17 -23.78 12.95
N ILE A 12 1.85 -23.82 14.25
CA ILE A 12 0.74 -23.04 14.83
C ILE A 12 1.00 -21.54 14.70
N ASN A 13 2.22 -21.08 15.00
CA ASN A 13 2.59 -19.67 14.90
C ASN A 13 2.53 -19.16 13.45
N GLU A 14 2.94 -19.97 12.48
CA GLU A 14 2.83 -19.64 11.06
C GLU A 14 1.37 -19.54 10.61
N HIS A 15 0.53 -20.52 11.00
CA HIS A 15 -0.90 -20.50 10.69
C HIS A 15 -1.62 -19.31 11.32
N PHE A 16 -1.34 -19.01 12.59
CA PHE A 16 -1.85 -17.83 13.27
C PHE A 16 -1.44 -16.56 12.54
N SER A 17 -0.14 -16.40 12.26
CA SER A 17 0.40 -15.23 11.56
C SER A 17 -0.25 -15.05 10.19
N SER A 18 -0.44 -16.15 9.44
CA SER A 18 -1.12 -16.13 8.15
C SER A 18 -2.58 -15.67 8.25
N ALA A 19 -3.35 -16.22 9.19
CA ALA A 19 -4.74 -15.84 9.41
C ALA A 19 -4.88 -14.39 9.86
N TRP A 20 -3.97 -13.95 10.75
CA TRP A 20 -3.92 -12.59 11.28
C TRP A 20 -3.64 -11.55 10.20
N ILE A 21 -2.64 -11.81 9.35
CA ILE A 21 -2.32 -10.96 8.20
C ILE A 21 -3.53 -10.88 7.26
N LEU A 22 -4.13 -12.02 6.93
CA LEU A 22 -5.28 -12.08 6.03
C LEU A 22 -6.48 -11.27 6.57
N LEU A 23 -6.75 -11.37 7.88
CA LEU A 23 -7.79 -10.59 8.55
C LEU A 23 -7.50 -9.10 8.46
N SER A 24 -6.29 -8.68 8.87
CA SER A 24 -5.86 -7.28 8.87
C SER A 24 -5.99 -6.66 7.49
N ASP A 25 -5.52 -7.36 6.46
CA ASP A 25 -5.61 -6.90 5.07
C ASP A 25 -7.05 -6.69 4.61
N THR A 26 -7.92 -7.62 5.00
CA THR A 26 -9.33 -7.60 4.60
C THR A 26 -10.06 -6.48 5.33
N THR A 27 -9.74 -6.23 6.60
CA THR A 27 -10.25 -5.08 7.37
C THR A 27 -9.83 -3.75 6.74
N ILE A 28 -8.55 -3.59 6.39
CA ILE A 28 -8.04 -2.35 5.77
C ILE A 28 -8.73 -2.10 4.43
N TRP A 29 -8.88 -3.14 3.59
CA TRP A 29 -9.57 -2.98 2.33
C TRP A 29 -11.03 -2.55 2.53
N LEU A 30 -11.74 -3.21 3.46
CA LEU A 30 -13.13 -2.90 3.74
C LEU A 30 -13.29 -1.50 4.33
N SER A 31 -12.39 -1.03 5.20
CA SER A 31 -12.46 0.32 5.77
C SER A 31 -12.32 1.41 4.71
N ASN A 32 -11.61 1.12 3.62
CA ASN A 32 -11.50 2.02 2.47
C ASN A 32 -12.74 2.00 1.56
N HIS A 33 -13.72 1.13 1.83
CA HIS A 33 -15.00 1.03 1.12
C HIS A 33 -16.15 1.32 2.09
N PRO A 34 -16.41 2.61 2.41
CA PRO A 34 -17.35 3.00 3.48
C PRO A 34 -18.80 2.53 3.25
N LYS A 35 -19.19 2.21 2.00
CA LYS A 35 -20.50 1.61 1.70
C LYS A 35 -20.57 0.12 2.07
N LEU A 36 -19.44 -0.59 2.05
CA LEU A 36 -19.37 -2.02 2.36
C LEU A 36 -19.01 -2.29 3.81
N PHE A 37 -18.15 -1.45 4.41
CA PHE A 37 -17.63 -1.66 5.77
C PHE A 37 -18.70 -1.97 6.82
N PRO A 38 -19.84 -1.23 6.90
CA PRO A 38 -20.85 -1.48 7.94
C PRO A 38 -21.46 -2.88 7.88
N HIS A 39 -21.49 -3.50 6.69
CA HIS A 39 -22.03 -4.85 6.52
C HIS A 39 -21.10 -5.95 7.06
N TYR A 40 -19.81 -5.67 7.21
CA TYR A 40 -18.80 -6.66 7.59
C TYR A 40 -18.09 -6.35 8.91
N GLU A 41 -18.29 -5.16 9.49
CA GLU A 41 -17.60 -4.72 10.71
C GLU A 41 -17.75 -5.71 11.87
N THR A 42 -18.97 -6.20 12.11
CA THR A 42 -19.26 -7.16 13.19
C THR A 42 -18.48 -8.47 13.01
N SER A 43 -18.48 -9.03 11.80
CA SER A 43 -17.75 -10.27 11.48
C SER A 43 -16.24 -10.09 11.65
N LEU A 44 -15.69 -8.96 11.19
CA LEU A 44 -14.25 -8.66 11.34
C LEU A 44 -13.85 -8.55 12.82
N ARG A 45 -14.70 -7.92 13.64
CA ARG A 45 -14.46 -7.79 15.09
C ARG A 45 -14.49 -9.14 15.79
N GLU A 46 -15.44 -10.00 15.41
CA GLU A 46 -15.57 -11.34 15.98
C GLU A 46 -14.38 -12.24 15.59
N TRP A 47 -13.96 -12.24 14.32
CA TRP A 47 -12.77 -12.98 13.90
C TRP A 47 -11.50 -12.51 14.59
N ARG A 48 -11.37 -11.20 14.83
CA ARG A 48 -10.23 -10.66 15.61
C ARG A 48 -10.26 -11.21 17.04
N ARG A 49 -11.42 -11.17 17.70
CA ARG A 49 -11.61 -11.71 19.05
C ARG A 49 -11.28 -13.21 19.13
N LEU A 50 -11.74 -13.99 18.15
CA LEU A 50 -11.50 -15.44 18.08
C LEU A 50 -10.02 -15.76 17.92
N LEU A 51 -9.30 -15.06 17.04
CA LEU A 51 -7.86 -15.26 16.86
C LEU A 51 -7.07 -14.81 18.11
N GLU A 52 -7.44 -13.70 18.75
CA GLU A 52 -6.76 -13.22 19.96
C GLU A 52 -6.93 -14.18 21.15
N THR A 53 -8.13 -14.73 21.31
CA THR A 53 -8.46 -15.62 22.44
C THR A 53 -7.91 -17.03 22.24
N ASN A 54 -7.79 -17.49 20.99
CA ASN A 54 -7.47 -18.89 20.67
C ASN A 54 -6.13 -19.04 19.89
N ARG A 55 -5.10 -18.25 20.26
CA ARG A 55 -3.80 -18.23 19.56
C ARG A 55 -3.10 -19.60 19.43
N GLY A 56 -3.43 -20.56 20.30
CA GLY A 56 -2.87 -21.91 20.28
C GLY A 56 -3.77 -22.96 19.63
N ASP A 57 -4.99 -22.62 19.24
CA ASP A 57 -5.98 -23.56 18.69
C ASP A 57 -5.94 -23.55 17.16
N MET A 58 -5.32 -24.58 16.58
CA MET A 58 -5.18 -24.71 15.14
C MET A 58 -6.53 -24.84 14.42
N GLN A 59 -7.55 -25.42 15.07
CA GLN A 59 -8.86 -25.61 14.48
C GLN A 59 -9.56 -24.26 14.32
N VAL A 60 -9.59 -23.45 15.39
CA VAL A 60 -10.17 -22.09 15.35
C VAL A 60 -9.43 -21.22 14.35
N ILE A 61 -8.09 -21.26 14.34
CA ILE A 61 -7.28 -20.48 13.39
C ILE A 61 -7.60 -20.88 11.94
N SER A 62 -7.71 -22.18 11.66
CA SER A 62 -8.01 -22.68 10.32
C SER A 62 -9.43 -22.30 9.87
N GLU A 63 -10.40 -22.33 10.79
CA GLU A 63 -11.78 -21.95 10.52
C GLU A 63 -11.90 -20.46 10.17
N VAL A 64 -11.33 -19.58 11.00
CA VAL A 64 -11.30 -18.13 10.72
C VAL A 64 -10.61 -17.84 9.38
N ARG A 65 -9.49 -18.51 9.09
CA ARG A 65 -8.79 -18.35 7.80
C ARG A 65 -9.67 -18.77 6.62
N LYS A 66 -10.44 -19.86 6.75
CA LYS A 66 -11.35 -20.36 5.72
C LYS A 66 -12.49 -19.37 5.47
N GLU A 67 -13.11 -18.84 6.52
CA GLU A 67 -14.19 -17.86 6.42
C GLU A 67 -13.70 -16.56 5.76
N LEU A 68 -12.51 -16.08 6.12
CA LEU A 68 -11.88 -14.94 5.48
C LEU A 68 -11.60 -15.19 3.99
N ALA A 69 -11.15 -16.40 3.63
CA ALA A 69 -10.94 -16.76 2.23
C ALA A 69 -12.24 -16.75 1.42
N GLU A 70 -13.33 -17.27 1.97
CA GLU A 70 -14.66 -17.26 1.34
C GLU A 70 -15.23 -15.84 1.22
N LEU A 71 -15.09 -15.00 2.24
CA LEU A 71 -15.47 -13.59 2.15
C LEU A 71 -14.75 -12.90 0.98
N ARG A 72 -13.42 -13.07 0.91
CA ARG A 72 -12.63 -12.49 -0.19
C ARG A 72 -13.05 -13.07 -1.54
N LYS A 73 -13.39 -14.36 -1.62
CA LYS A 73 -13.90 -14.96 -2.86
C LYS A 73 -15.25 -14.37 -3.26
N ALA A 74 -16.19 -14.20 -2.33
CA ALA A 74 -17.48 -13.58 -2.59
C ALA A 74 -17.34 -12.14 -3.10
N LEU A 75 -16.45 -11.35 -2.49
CA LEU A 75 -16.12 -10.01 -2.94
C LEU A 75 -15.52 -10.00 -4.36
N ARG A 76 -14.67 -10.99 -4.72
CA ARG A 76 -14.20 -11.12 -6.12
C ARG A 76 -15.32 -11.41 -7.11
N LEU A 77 -16.27 -12.27 -6.74
CA LEU A 77 -17.42 -12.60 -7.58
C LEU A 77 -18.34 -11.39 -7.81
N GLN A 78 -18.37 -10.44 -6.87
CA GLN A 78 -19.05 -9.15 -7.01
C GLN A 78 -18.25 -8.13 -7.84
N GLY A 79 -17.08 -8.49 -8.37
CA GLY A 79 -16.24 -7.63 -9.21
C GLY A 79 -15.12 -6.88 -8.46
N TYR A 80 -14.96 -7.08 -7.15
CA TYR A 80 -13.91 -6.42 -6.37
C TYR A 80 -12.54 -7.10 -6.52
N ASN A 81 -11.52 -6.36 -6.95
CA ASN A 81 -10.16 -6.89 -7.09
C ASN A 81 -9.34 -6.77 -5.79
N LEU A 82 -9.35 -7.81 -4.96
CA LEU A 82 -8.65 -7.82 -3.67
C LEU A 82 -7.11 -7.94 -3.72
N LYS A 83 -6.50 -8.08 -4.91
CA LYS A 83 -5.03 -7.99 -5.05
C LYS A 83 -4.55 -6.53 -5.16
N LEU A 84 -5.41 -5.64 -5.65
CA LEU A 84 -5.20 -4.18 -5.69
C LEU A 84 -5.96 -3.46 -4.57
N GLY A 85 -7.02 -4.09 -4.05
CA GLY A 85 -7.79 -3.57 -2.94
C GLY A 85 -6.99 -3.44 -1.64
N SER A 86 -6.08 -4.36 -1.35
CA SER A 86 -5.32 -4.24 -0.09
C SER A 86 -4.30 -3.10 -0.09
N LEU A 87 -4.06 -2.46 -1.23
CA LEU A 87 -3.15 -1.33 -1.34
C LEU A 87 -3.97 -0.05 -1.43
N ASP A 88 -3.48 1.01 -0.81
CA ASP A 88 -4.09 2.33 -0.87
C ASP A 88 -3.04 3.39 -1.18
N LEU A 89 -3.49 4.53 -1.68
CA LEU A 89 -2.66 5.71 -1.92
C LEU A 89 -3.26 6.89 -1.15
N LYS A 90 -2.44 7.52 -0.32
CA LYS A 90 -2.80 8.71 0.45
C LYS A 90 -1.80 9.82 0.21
N LEU A 91 -2.31 11.01 -0.06
CA LEU A 91 -1.51 12.23 -0.13
C LEU A 91 -1.58 12.95 1.21
N GLU A 92 -0.44 13.29 1.79
CA GLU A 92 -0.33 13.94 3.09
C GLU A 92 0.59 15.15 3.02
N GLY A 93 0.04 16.37 3.01
CA GLY A 93 0.74 17.64 3.26
C GLY A 93 2.17 17.77 2.72
N PHE A 94 2.97 18.58 3.40
CA PHE A 94 4.38 18.80 3.11
C PHE A 94 5.25 18.25 4.23
N ARG A 95 6.45 17.78 3.89
CA ARG A 95 7.44 17.29 4.85
C ARG A 95 8.83 17.84 4.52
N ASN A 96 9.64 17.99 5.56
CA ASN A 96 11.05 18.34 5.48
C ASN A 96 11.93 17.09 5.71
N ASP A 97 13.25 17.27 5.67
CA ASP A 97 14.23 16.19 5.82
C ASP A 97 14.12 15.39 7.13
N ASP A 98 13.52 15.95 8.19
CA ASP A 98 13.32 15.24 9.46
C ASP A 98 12.47 13.96 9.29
N CYS A 99 11.67 13.88 8.22
CA CYS A 99 10.84 12.70 7.95
C CYS A 99 11.65 11.46 7.56
N LEU A 100 12.92 11.59 7.17
CA LEU A 100 13.83 10.47 6.95
C LEU A 100 13.93 9.57 8.18
N SER A 101 14.08 10.18 9.36
CA SER A 101 14.12 9.45 10.65
C SER A 101 12.83 8.68 10.95
N ARG A 102 11.73 9.07 10.30
CA ARG A 102 10.41 8.44 10.42
C ARG A 102 10.16 7.40 9.34
N GLY A 103 11.19 7.03 8.58
CA GLY A 103 11.15 5.99 7.54
C GLY A 103 10.54 6.44 6.22
N PHE A 104 10.52 7.75 5.94
CA PHE A 104 10.26 8.24 4.59
C PHE A 104 11.51 8.16 3.74
N SER A 105 11.31 7.99 2.44
CA SER A 105 12.35 8.00 1.41
C SER A 105 12.02 9.05 0.35
N ARG A 106 13.02 9.53 -0.39
CA ARG A 106 12.82 10.50 -1.47
C ARG A 106 12.38 9.79 -2.75
N CYS A 107 11.48 10.43 -3.48
CA CYS A 107 11.00 9.98 -4.77
C CYS A 107 10.78 11.19 -5.68
N VAL A 108 11.09 11.03 -6.96
CA VAL A 108 10.68 11.94 -8.03
C VAL A 108 9.80 11.16 -8.98
N ILE A 109 8.63 11.71 -9.32
CA ILE A 109 7.63 11.06 -10.18
C ILE A 109 7.37 11.94 -11.39
N TYR A 110 7.41 11.35 -12.57
CA TYR A 110 7.05 11.98 -13.83
C TYR A 110 5.80 11.30 -14.37
N ILE A 111 4.78 12.11 -14.62
CA ILE A 111 3.55 11.70 -15.30
C ILE A 111 3.68 12.16 -16.75
N MET A 112 3.57 11.22 -17.68
CA MET A 112 3.70 11.48 -19.12
C MET A 112 2.36 11.86 -19.73
N VAL A 113 2.39 12.56 -20.88
CA VAL A 113 1.16 12.93 -21.61
C VAL A 113 0.38 11.71 -22.09
N ASP A 114 1.06 10.59 -22.37
CA ASP A 114 0.44 9.31 -22.73
C ASP A 114 -0.10 8.51 -21.52
N GLY A 115 -0.05 9.09 -20.32
CA GLY A 115 -0.50 8.48 -19.08
C GLY A 115 0.48 7.50 -18.46
N ASP A 116 1.67 7.29 -19.02
CA ASP A 116 2.70 6.51 -18.36
C ASP A 116 3.26 7.24 -17.14
N VAL A 117 3.81 6.49 -16.19
CA VAL A 117 4.39 7.03 -14.96
C VAL A 117 5.79 6.47 -14.79
N LEU A 118 6.78 7.37 -14.76
CA LEU A 118 8.15 7.05 -14.39
C LEU A 118 8.44 7.59 -13.00
N TYR A 119 9.35 6.93 -12.29
CA TYR A 119 9.80 7.40 -11.01
C TYR A 119 11.23 6.93 -10.73
N THR A 120 11.87 7.61 -9.79
CA THR A 120 13.14 7.22 -9.22
C THR A 120 13.11 7.47 -7.72
N THR A 121 13.92 6.72 -6.98
CA THR A 121 14.03 6.84 -5.53
C THR A 121 15.49 6.74 -5.12
N GLY A 122 15.81 7.27 -3.96
CA GLY A 122 17.18 7.15 -3.44
C GLY A 122 17.43 8.01 -2.22
N THR A 123 18.71 8.05 -1.84
CA THR A 123 19.19 8.86 -0.71
C THR A 123 19.63 10.26 -1.14
N ALA A 124 19.91 10.47 -2.43
CA ALA A 124 20.25 11.76 -3.01
C ALA A 124 19.09 12.76 -2.87
N ASN A 125 19.36 14.06 -3.00
CA ASN A 125 18.31 15.06 -2.87
C ASN A 125 17.34 14.99 -4.07
N HIS A 126 16.18 15.66 -3.96
CA HIS A 126 15.14 15.60 -4.99
C HIS A 126 15.59 16.13 -6.36
N LEU A 127 16.49 17.11 -6.42
CA LEU A 127 17.03 17.63 -7.67
C LEU A 127 17.99 16.64 -8.34
N ASP A 128 18.88 16.00 -7.57
CA ASP A 128 19.78 14.97 -8.11
C ASP A 128 19.00 13.76 -8.67
N LEU A 129 17.89 13.40 -8.00
CA LEU A 129 16.98 12.35 -8.47
C LEU A 129 16.26 12.76 -9.76
N ASP A 130 15.88 14.03 -9.88
CA ASP A 130 15.27 14.60 -11.08
C ASP A 130 16.21 14.50 -12.29
N GLU A 131 17.47 14.93 -12.11
CA GLU A 131 18.51 14.82 -13.13
C GLU A 131 18.72 13.37 -13.58
N THR A 132 18.61 12.42 -12.66
CA THR A 132 18.72 10.98 -12.96
C THR A 132 17.58 10.49 -13.86
N ILE A 133 16.34 10.94 -13.62
CA ILE A 133 15.20 10.63 -14.50
C ILE A 133 15.39 11.31 -15.86
N ASP A 134 15.74 12.59 -15.88
CA ASP A 134 15.90 13.36 -17.11
C ASP A 134 17.01 12.76 -17.99
N ALA A 135 18.15 12.35 -17.41
CA ALA A 135 19.21 11.65 -18.14
C ALA A 135 18.71 10.32 -18.74
N ARG A 136 17.89 9.57 -18.00
CA ARG A 136 17.30 8.31 -18.48
C ARG A 136 16.30 8.55 -19.62
N LEU A 137 15.48 9.59 -19.52
CA LEU A 137 14.53 9.98 -20.57
C LEU A 137 15.26 10.37 -21.85
N ASN A 138 16.30 11.19 -21.75
CA ASN A 138 17.11 11.60 -22.88
C ASN A 138 17.75 10.40 -23.61
N ALA A 139 18.16 9.37 -22.86
CA ALA A 139 18.70 8.13 -23.44
C ALA A 139 17.65 7.24 -24.12
N MET A 140 16.38 7.29 -23.67
CA MET A 140 15.29 6.48 -24.21
C MET A 140 14.52 7.16 -25.37
N GLY A 141 14.81 8.43 -25.63
CA GLY A 141 14.13 9.26 -26.63
C GLY A 141 13.10 10.21 -26.01
N TYR A 142 12.82 11.33 -26.69
CA TYR A 142 11.92 12.36 -26.20
C TYR A 142 10.52 11.81 -25.94
N ARG A 143 10.06 11.92 -24.69
CA ARG A 143 8.66 11.70 -24.29
C ARG A 143 8.17 12.95 -23.56
N PRO A 144 7.05 13.55 -23.98
CA PRO A 144 6.55 14.76 -23.35
C PRO A 144 6.06 14.45 -21.93
N VAL A 145 6.60 15.18 -20.97
CA VAL A 145 6.22 15.14 -19.56
C VAL A 145 5.01 16.05 -19.36
N LEU A 146 3.97 15.52 -18.73
CA LEU A 146 2.79 16.29 -18.33
C LEU A 146 3.02 16.99 -16.99
N MET A 147 3.53 16.25 -15.99
CA MET A 147 3.74 16.75 -14.63
C MET A 147 4.99 16.11 -14.02
N LYS A 148 5.70 16.87 -13.17
CA LYS A 148 6.82 16.40 -12.35
C LYS A 148 6.49 16.66 -10.88
N HIS A 149 6.78 15.69 -10.01
CA HIS A 149 6.54 15.81 -8.58
C HIS A 149 7.74 15.34 -7.76
N TYR A 150 8.13 16.14 -6.76
CA TYR A 150 9.23 15.92 -5.84
C TYR A 150 8.67 15.54 -4.47
N LEU A 151 8.68 14.26 -4.14
CA LEU A 151 7.87 13.73 -3.04
C LEU A 151 8.71 12.98 -2.02
N TRP A 152 8.20 12.95 -0.80
CA TRP A 152 8.53 11.94 0.18
C TRP A 152 7.55 10.79 0.06
N TYR A 153 8.03 9.56 0.16
CA TYR A 153 7.16 8.40 0.17
C TYR A 153 7.43 7.47 1.35
N LYS A 154 6.40 6.74 1.78
CA LYS A 154 6.52 5.67 2.77
C LYS A 154 5.38 4.68 2.60
N TRP A 155 5.69 3.38 2.72
CA TRP A 155 4.66 2.37 2.93
C TRP A 155 4.38 2.17 4.41
N VAL A 156 3.10 2.28 4.80
CA VAL A 156 2.63 1.93 6.14
C VAL A 156 1.35 1.13 5.99
N ASN A 157 1.31 -0.08 6.53
CA ASN A 157 0.12 -0.93 6.51
C ASN A 157 -0.54 -1.02 5.13
N ARG A 158 0.28 -1.19 4.08
CA ARG A 158 -0.15 -1.26 2.66
C ARG A 158 -0.79 0.02 2.12
N VAL A 159 -0.59 1.15 2.79
CA VAL A 159 -0.90 2.48 2.27
C VAL A 159 0.41 3.11 1.81
N LEU A 160 0.49 3.46 0.53
CA LEU A 160 1.53 4.34 0.00
C LEU A 160 1.16 5.76 0.41
N ILE A 161 1.96 6.34 1.29
CA ILE A 161 1.84 7.75 1.66
C ILE A 161 2.80 8.52 0.77
N LEU A 162 2.30 9.52 0.07
CA LEU A 162 3.11 10.53 -0.62
C LEU A 162 2.90 11.89 0.03
N SER A 163 3.99 12.63 0.24
CA SER A 163 3.98 13.97 0.82
C SER A 163 4.83 14.91 -0.03
N GLY A 164 4.42 16.16 -0.19
CA GLY A 164 5.21 17.18 -0.88
C GLY A 164 6.56 17.40 -0.19
N SER A 165 7.63 17.54 -0.97
CA SER A 165 8.94 17.95 -0.47
C SER A 165 9.06 19.47 -0.38
N ALA A 166 10.20 19.98 0.10
CA ALA A 166 10.49 21.41 0.06
C ALA A 166 10.73 21.95 -1.37
N THR A 167 11.02 21.06 -2.33
CA THR A 167 11.19 21.40 -3.75
C THR A 167 9.85 21.39 -4.50
N GLU A 168 8.83 20.73 -3.95
CA GLU A 168 7.49 20.69 -4.51
C GLU A 168 6.77 22.01 -4.25
N THR A 169 6.12 22.57 -5.27
CA THR A 169 5.28 23.76 -5.09
C THR A 169 3.90 23.37 -4.53
N VAL A 170 3.19 24.33 -3.95
CA VAL A 170 1.83 24.08 -3.45
C VAL A 170 0.89 23.78 -4.61
N GLU A 171 1.06 24.50 -5.71
CA GLU A 171 0.30 24.37 -6.94
C GLU A 171 0.48 22.97 -7.54
N ASP A 172 1.71 22.52 -7.75
CA ASP A 172 2.00 21.18 -8.31
C ASP A 172 1.43 20.07 -7.40
N PHE A 173 1.52 20.23 -6.08
CA PHE A 173 0.99 19.24 -5.16
C PHE A 173 -0.55 19.20 -5.15
N GLU A 174 -1.22 20.34 -5.33
CA GLU A 174 -2.69 20.37 -5.51
C GLU A 174 -3.11 19.75 -6.85
N GLU A 175 -2.37 19.99 -7.93
CA GLU A 175 -2.63 19.33 -9.20
C GLU A 175 -2.44 17.80 -9.09
N LEU A 176 -1.42 17.34 -8.36
CA LEU A 176 -1.24 15.92 -8.06
C LEU A 176 -2.44 15.33 -7.31
N LYS A 177 -3.02 16.08 -6.36
CA LYS A 177 -4.22 15.61 -5.63
C LYS A 177 -5.41 15.42 -6.55
N GLN A 178 -5.62 16.35 -7.47
CA GLN A 178 -6.68 16.24 -8.48
C GLN A 178 -6.41 15.04 -9.39
N TYR A 179 -5.18 14.88 -9.88
CA TYR A 179 -4.79 13.75 -10.71
C TYR A 179 -5.01 12.42 -10.00
N VAL A 180 -4.60 12.30 -8.73
CA VAL A 180 -4.78 11.09 -7.92
C VAL A 180 -6.26 10.81 -7.68
N ALA A 181 -7.12 11.80 -7.48
CA ALA A 181 -8.55 11.59 -7.28
C ALA A 181 -9.18 10.84 -8.48
N GLU A 182 -8.72 11.12 -9.69
CA GLU A 182 -9.21 10.51 -10.92
C GLU A 182 -8.46 9.21 -11.29
N ASN A 183 -7.16 9.14 -10.98
CA ASN A 183 -6.26 8.10 -11.50
C ASN A 183 -5.63 7.21 -10.42
N LYS A 184 -6.19 7.21 -9.20
CA LYS A 184 -5.64 6.52 -8.01
C LYS A 184 -5.18 5.09 -8.28
N ALA A 185 -6.04 4.28 -8.89
CA ALA A 185 -5.75 2.87 -9.13
C ALA A 185 -4.60 2.67 -10.13
N HIS A 186 -4.50 3.55 -11.12
CA HIS A 186 -3.42 3.52 -12.10
C HIS A 186 -2.08 3.92 -11.48
N LEU A 187 -2.05 5.02 -10.71
CA LEU A 187 -0.84 5.43 -9.97
C LEU A 187 -0.37 4.34 -9.03
N LEU A 188 -1.28 3.80 -8.22
CA LEU A 188 -0.96 2.75 -7.26
C LEU A 188 -0.41 1.50 -7.95
N LYS A 189 -0.92 1.13 -9.14
CA LYS A 189 -0.38 0.05 -9.95
C LYS A 189 1.06 0.34 -10.39
N LYS A 190 1.33 1.54 -10.91
CA LYS A 190 2.66 1.97 -11.39
C LYS A 190 3.69 2.09 -10.27
N LEU A 191 3.26 2.57 -9.10
CA LEU A 191 4.09 2.85 -7.93
C LEU A 191 4.13 1.68 -6.92
N SER A 192 3.53 0.54 -7.25
CA SER A 192 3.44 -0.64 -6.36
C SER A 192 4.79 -1.23 -5.92
N LYS A 193 5.89 -0.82 -6.55
CA LYS A 193 7.26 -1.26 -6.26
C LYS A 193 8.13 -0.23 -5.55
N LEU A 194 7.60 0.95 -5.23
CA LEU A 194 8.24 1.87 -4.27
C LEU A 194 8.45 1.16 -2.93
#